data_AF-A0A7C7W3A2-F1
#
_entry.id   AF-A0A7C7W3A2-F1
#
_cell.length_a   1.000
_cell.length_b   1.000
_cell.length_c   1.000
_cell.angle_alpha   90.00
_cell.angle_beta   90.00
_cell.angle_gamma   90.00
#
_symmetry.space_group_name_H-M   'P 1'
#
loop_
_entity.id
_entity.type
_entity.pdbx_description
1 polymer ?
#
loop_
_entity_poly.entity_id
_entity_poly.type
_entity_poly.pdbx_seq_one_letter_code
_entity_poly.pdbx_strand_id
1 'polypeptide(L)'
;MGRSLNKAECLIEMERLYLQRPYSDIEMAKRLGVDRTTAYRYRMELSSGNNHLPIEQDEDGKWKIDRARYLSNVRVNLYESLSLYLASRRATQQSRLAGVHAAHALEKVSVALHRPMTERLVKAADRVLSAKIDPARVKIFETVARGWAEQIPVRIDYRALRREEARQHLIHPYLIEPSAW
;
A
#
# COMPACT_ATOMS: atom_id res chain seq x y z
N MET A 1 33.30 4.39 -18.11
CA MET A 1 33.35 4.58 -16.65
C MET A 1 32.02 5.18 -16.22
N GLY A 2 31.21 4.42 -15.47
CA GLY A 2 29.85 4.82 -15.08
C GLY A 2 29.90 5.95 -14.06
N ARG A 3 29.02 6.95 -14.24
CA ARG A 3 28.82 8.07 -13.30
C ARG A 3 28.55 7.50 -11.91
N SER A 4 29.35 7.85 -10.90
CA SER A 4 29.06 7.47 -9.52
C SER A 4 27.75 8.13 -9.13
N LEU A 5 26.72 7.33 -8.86
CA LEU A 5 25.44 7.84 -8.37
C LEU A 5 25.68 8.62 -7.08
N ASN A 6 25.05 9.78 -6.95
CA ASN A 6 25.06 10.50 -5.68
C ASN A 6 24.29 9.66 -4.64
N LYS A 7 24.60 9.85 -3.35
CA LYS A 7 23.95 9.13 -2.23
C LYS A 7 22.43 9.07 -2.36
N ALA A 8 21.80 10.19 -2.70
CA ALA A 8 20.34 10.26 -2.87
C ALA A 8 19.83 9.35 -3.99
N GLU A 9 20.53 9.29 -5.12
CA GLU A 9 20.18 8.41 -6.24
C GLU A 9 20.37 6.94 -5.86
N CYS A 10 21.43 6.62 -5.12
CA CYS A 10 21.66 5.27 -4.58
C CYS A 10 20.53 4.82 -3.65
N LEU A 11 20.03 5.70 -2.77
CA LEU A 11 18.95 5.36 -1.84
C LEU A 11 17.63 5.10 -2.58
N ILE A 12 17.30 5.94 -3.56
CA ILE A 12 16.11 5.76 -4.41
C ILE A 12 16.18 4.42 -5.18
N GLU A 13 17.34 4.13 -5.76
CA GLU A 13 17.52 2.89 -6.51
C GLU A 13 17.53 1.66 -5.60
N MET A 14 18.12 1.76 -4.40
CA MET A 14 18.11 0.71 -3.40
C MET A 14 16.67 0.34 -2.96
N GLU A 15 15.84 1.35 -2.68
CA GLU A 15 14.41 1.16 -2.36
C GLU A 15 13.68 0.46 -3.52
N ARG A 16 13.89 0.93 -4.76
CA ARG A 16 13.30 0.33 -5.98
C ARG A 16 13.68 -1.15 -6.13
N LEU A 17 14.93 -1.50 -5.81
CA LEU A 17 15.43 -2.88 -5.89
C LEU A 17 14.80 -3.76 -4.81
N TYR A 18 14.75 -3.32 -3.55
CA TYR A 18 14.14 -4.09 -2.47
C TYR A 18 12.64 -4.35 -2.66
N LEU A 19 11.94 -3.49 -3.39
CA LEU A 19 10.54 -3.73 -3.78
C LEU A 19 10.39 -4.86 -4.82
N GLN A 20 11.42 -5.13 -5.63
CA GLN A 20 11.34 -6.13 -6.72
C GLN A 20 11.60 -7.54 -6.22
N ARG A 21 12.62 -7.72 -5.39
CA ARG A 21 13.03 -9.02 -4.85
C ARG A 21 13.97 -8.84 -3.65
N PRO A 22 14.26 -9.92 -2.89
CA PRO A 22 15.28 -9.86 -1.85
C PRO A 22 16.69 -9.70 -2.40
N TYR A 23 17.52 -8.91 -1.70
CA TYR A 23 18.94 -8.70 -2.02
C TYR A 23 19.81 -8.84 -0.77
N SER A 24 20.98 -9.48 -0.91
CA SER A 24 22.07 -9.34 0.05
C SER A 24 22.80 -8.01 -0.12
N ASP A 25 23.50 -7.54 0.92
CA ASP A 25 24.32 -6.31 0.85
C ASP A 25 25.41 -6.40 -0.25
N ILE A 26 25.88 -7.61 -0.59
CA ILE A 26 26.85 -7.85 -1.68
C ILE A 26 26.20 -7.69 -3.05
N GLU A 27 25.03 -8.30 -3.27
CA GLU A 27 24.28 -8.14 -4.53
C GLU A 27 23.86 -6.69 -4.74
N MET A 28 23.43 -6.03 -3.67
CA MET A 28 23.03 -4.62 -3.68
C MET A 28 24.22 -3.70 -4.01
N ALA A 29 25.37 -3.92 -3.37
CA ALA A 29 26.60 -3.18 -3.64
C ALA A 29 27.02 -3.28 -5.12
N LYS A 30 27.01 -4.51 -5.68
CA LYS A 30 27.28 -4.74 -7.10
C LYS A 30 26.31 -4.00 -8.02
N ARG A 31 25.04 -3.91 -7.63
CA ARG A 31 24.00 -3.27 -8.45
C ARG A 31 24.09 -1.75 -8.44
N LEU A 32 24.44 -1.18 -7.29
CA LEU A 32 24.60 0.27 -7.11
C LEU A 32 26.01 0.77 -7.49
N GLY A 33 26.98 -0.13 -7.70
CA GLY A 33 28.37 0.23 -8.00
C GLY A 33 29.11 0.82 -6.79
N VAL A 34 28.77 0.38 -5.58
CA VAL A 34 29.36 0.83 -4.31
C VAL A 34 30.00 -0.32 -3.55
N ASP A 35 30.75 -0.03 -2.48
CA ASP A 35 31.28 -1.06 -1.58
C ASP A 35 30.17 -1.71 -0.72
N ARG A 36 30.37 -2.97 -0.31
CA ARG A 36 29.47 -3.71 0.58
C ARG A 36 29.14 -2.93 1.85
N THR A 37 30.13 -2.28 2.47
CA THR A 37 29.93 -1.49 3.69
C THR A 37 29.08 -0.24 3.45
N THR A 38 29.18 0.37 2.26
CA THR A 38 28.31 1.49 1.87
C THR A 38 26.88 1.02 1.66
N ALA A 39 26.67 -0.12 0.99
CA ALA A 39 25.34 -0.70 0.82
C ALA A 39 24.67 -1.03 2.16
N TYR A 40 25.42 -1.63 3.10
CA TYR A 40 24.95 -1.87 4.47
C TYR A 40 24.51 -0.57 5.16
N ARG A 41 25.35 0.48 5.10
CA ARG A 41 25.03 1.78 5.71
C ARG A 41 23.77 2.41 5.11
N TYR A 42 23.60 2.34 3.79
CA TYR A 42 22.40 2.84 3.11
C TYR A 42 21.16 2.05 3.48
N ARG A 43 21.25 0.72 3.61
CA ARG A 43 20.13 -0.09 4.10
C ARG A 43 19.74 0.33 5.52
N MET A 44 20.71 0.50 6.42
CA MET A 44 20.45 0.96 7.80
C MET A 44 19.82 2.36 7.83
N GLU A 45 20.22 3.25 6.92
CA GLU A 45 19.62 4.57 6.75
C GLU A 45 18.17 4.50 6.26
N LEU A 46 17.86 3.57 5.33
CA LEU A 46 16.49 3.34 4.87
C LEU A 46 15.60 2.71 5.95
N SER A 47 16.14 1.79 6.77
CA SER A 47 15.37 1.10 7.81
C SER A 47 15.18 1.93 9.08
N SER A 48 16.19 2.70 9.48
CA SER A 48 16.25 3.35 10.79
C SER A 48 16.29 4.88 10.72
N GLY A 49 16.47 5.45 9.53
CA GLY A 49 16.41 6.90 9.30
C GLY A 49 14.99 7.40 9.09
N ASN A 50 14.86 8.62 8.57
CA ASN A 50 13.56 9.32 8.43
C ASN A 50 12.51 8.53 7.61
N ASN A 51 12.92 7.66 6.69
CA ASN A 51 12.02 6.96 5.80
C ASN A 51 11.33 5.73 6.45
N HIS A 52 11.88 5.19 7.55
CA HIS A 52 11.36 4.04 8.31
C HIS A 52 10.79 2.92 7.42
N LEU A 53 11.52 2.54 6.37
CA LEU A 53 11.04 1.53 5.44
C LEU A 53 10.94 0.17 6.16
N PRO A 54 9.87 -0.60 5.95
CA PRO A 54 9.68 -1.91 6.59
C PRO A 54 10.55 -2.95 5.87
N ILE A 55 11.85 -2.90 6.11
CA ILE A 55 12.82 -3.83 5.55
C ILE A 55 12.92 -5.03 6.50
N GLU A 56 12.65 -6.22 5.98
CA GLU A 56 12.75 -7.49 6.71
C GLU A 56 13.78 -8.41 6.06
N GLN A 57 14.32 -9.33 6.87
CA GLN A 57 15.23 -10.36 6.40
C GLN A 57 14.42 -11.62 6.04
N ASP A 58 14.73 -12.22 4.89
CA ASP A 58 14.20 -13.52 4.51
C ASP A 58 15.01 -14.67 5.12
N GLU A 59 14.55 -15.90 4.88
CA GLU A 59 15.16 -17.13 5.40
C GLU A 59 16.58 -17.37 4.85
N ASP A 60 16.90 -16.83 3.67
CA ASP A 60 18.22 -16.92 3.02
C ASP A 60 19.19 -15.81 3.50
N GLY A 61 18.76 -14.98 4.45
CA GLY A 61 19.56 -13.88 4.98
C GLY A 61 19.61 -12.64 4.09
N LYS A 62 18.77 -12.56 3.05
CA LYS A 62 18.62 -11.39 2.18
C LYS A 62 17.56 -10.44 2.72
N TRP A 63 17.60 -9.19 2.26
CA TRP A 63 16.72 -8.13 2.72
C TRP A 63 15.70 -7.78 1.65
N LYS A 64 14.45 -7.54 2.04
CA LYS A 64 13.36 -7.10 1.16
C LYS A 64 12.46 -6.11 1.89
N ILE A 65 11.69 -5.33 1.14
CA ILE A 65 10.63 -4.49 1.73
C ILE A 65 9.36 -5.33 1.88
N ASP A 66 8.76 -5.32 3.07
CA ASP A 66 7.42 -5.84 3.29
C ASP A 66 6.41 -4.93 2.59
N ARG A 67 5.84 -5.44 1.50
CA ARG A 67 4.88 -4.73 0.66
C ARG A 67 3.58 -4.39 1.37
N ALA A 68 3.16 -5.19 2.36
CA ALA A 68 1.94 -4.92 3.10
C ALA A 68 2.08 -3.73 4.04
N ARG A 69 3.30 -3.45 4.51
CA ARG A 69 3.62 -2.33 5.41
C ARG A 69 4.20 -1.11 4.68
N TYR A 70 4.55 -1.27 3.41
CA TYR A 70 5.18 -0.21 2.61
C TYR A 70 4.19 0.91 2.28
N LEU A 71 4.58 2.15 2.60
CA LEU A 71 3.82 3.34 2.24
C LEU A 71 4.34 3.91 0.92
N SER A 72 3.61 3.64 -0.16
CA SER A 72 3.97 4.16 -1.50
C SER A 72 3.76 5.68 -1.59
N ASN A 73 4.74 6.38 -2.14
CA ASN A 73 4.61 7.77 -2.55
C ASN A 73 4.18 7.86 -4.02
N VAL A 74 3.00 8.43 -4.29
CA VAL A 74 2.52 8.66 -5.65
C VAL A 74 2.44 10.17 -5.88
N ARG A 75 3.18 10.66 -6.88
CA ARG A 75 3.04 12.04 -7.36
C ARG A 75 1.90 12.07 -8.35
N VAL A 76 0.89 12.88 -8.07
CA VAL A 76 -0.29 13.06 -8.91
C VAL A 76 -0.46 14.53 -9.26
N ASN A 77 -0.90 14.81 -10.48
CA ASN A 77 -1.30 16.15 -10.89
C ASN A 77 -2.75 16.45 -10.47
N LEU A 78 -3.23 17.67 -10.75
CA LEU A 78 -4.57 18.11 -10.37
C LEU A 78 -5.68 17.22 -10.95
N TYR A 79 -5.57 16.83 -12.23
CA TYR A 79 -6.59 16.04 -12.94
C TYR A 79 -6.62 14.59 -12.47
N GLU A 80 -5.46 14.00 -12.20
CA GLU A 80 -5.31 12.69 -11.58
C GLU A 80 -5.90 12.69 -10.17
N SER A 81 -5.62 13.74 -9.39
CA SER A 81 -6.19 13.93 -8.04
C SER A 81 -7.71 14.04 -8.09
N LEU A 82 -8.27 14.77 -9.05
CA LEU A 82 -9.72 14.87 -9.26
C LEU A 82 -10.33 13.51 -9.64
N SER A 83 -9.66 12.75 -10.51
CA SER A 83 -10.13 11.43 -10.94
C SER A 83 -10.12 10.42 -9.78
N LEU A 84 -9.05 10.40 -8.98
CA LEU A 84 -8.96 9.60 -7.75
C LEU A 84 -10.02 10.00 -6.74
N TYR A 85 -10.31 11.30 -6.62
CA TYR A 85 -11.40 11.80 -5.78
C TYR A 85 -12.76 11.25 -6.21
N LEU A 86 -13.11 11.38 -7.50
CA LEU A 86 -14.40 10.92 -8.01
C LEU A 86 -14.57 9.40 -7.85
N ALA A 87 -13.51 8.64 -8.13
CA ALA A 87 -13.49 7.19 -7.91
C ALA A 87 -13.68 6.83 -6.44
N SER A 88 -12.94 7.48 -5.54
CA SER A 88 -13.03 7.24 -4.10
C SER A 88 -14.40 7.63 -3.54
N ARG A 89 -14.94 8.79 -3.94
CA ARG A 89 -16.28 9.23 -3.54
C ARG A 89 -17.37 8.27 -4.01
N ARG A 90 -17.27 7.77 -5.24
CA ARG A 90 -18.18 6.75 -5.76
C ARG A 90 -18.07 5.46 -4.95
N ALA A 91 -16.86 5.02 -4.63
CA ALA A 91 -16.63 3.83 -3.79
C ALA A 91 -17.25 3.99 -2.39
N THR A 92 -17.12 5.16 -1.76
CA THR A 92 -17.74 5.48 -0.47
C THR A 92 -19.27 5.49 -0.54
N GLN A 93 -19.85 6.00 -1.63
CA GLN A 93 -21.29 6.07 -1.82
C GLN A 93 -21.92 4.70 -2.10
N GLN A 94 -21.23 3.85 -2.87
CA GLN A 94 -21.73 2.52 -3.25
C GLN A 94 -21.46 1.46 -2.19
N SER A 95 -20.45 1.62 -1.35
CA SER A 95 -20.04 0.57 -0.42
C SER A 95 -19.86 1.09 1.01
N ARG A 96 -20.76 0.66 1.92
CA ARG A 96 -20.51 0.78 3.38
C ARG A 96 -19.23 0.07 3.82
N LEU A 97 -18.66 -0.80 2.98
CA LEU A 97 -17.39 -1.51 3.24
C LEU A 97 -16.15 -0.68 2.85
N ALA A 98 -16.28 0.39 2.06
CA ALA A 98 -15.13 1.22 1.66
C ALA A 98 -14.42 1.86 2.87
N GLY A 99 -15.11 1.98 4.02
CA GLY A 99 -14.51 2.06 5.35
C GLY A 99 -13.48 3.19 5.58
N VAL A 100 -12.62 3.00 6.59
CA VAL A 100 -11.54 3.91 7.01
C VAL A 100 -10.55 4.16 5.87
N HIS A 101 -10.23 3.14 5.06
CA HIS A 101 -9.19 3.25 4.03
C HIS A 101 -9.59 4.20 2.89
N ALA A 102 -10.85 4.17 2.44
CA ALA A 102 -11.32 5.12 1.45
C ALA A 102 -11.35 6.55 2.00
N ALA A 103 -11.68 6.73 3.29
CA ALA A 103 -11.63 8.03 3.95
C ALA A 103 -10.19 8.57 4.07
N HIS A 104 -9.24 7.74 4.49
CA HIS A 104 -7.81 8.11 4.55
C HIS A 104 -7.23 8.41 3.16
N ALA A 105 -7.64 7.67 2.12
CA ALA A 105 -7.23 7.95 0.75
C ALA A 105 -7.80 9.30 0.27
N LEU A 106 -9.08 9.58 0.57
CA LEU A 106 -9.72 10.87 0.28
C LEU A 106 -9.02 12.04 0.99
N GLU A 107 -8.64 11.86 2.26
CA GLU A 107 -7.87 12.84 3.02
C GLU A 107 -6.53 13.15 2.35
N LYS A 108 -5.76 12.12 1.99
CA LYS A 108 -4.46 12.27 1.29
C LYS A 108 -4.60 12.96 -0.06
N VAL A 109 -5.61 12.60 -0.85
CA VAL A 109 -5.90 13.24 -2.15
C VAL A 109 -6.36 14.69 -1.96
N SER A 110 -7.07 15.01 -0.86
CA SER A 110 -7.56 16.36 -0.61
C SER A 110 -6.45 17.40 -0.46
N VAL A 111 -5.28 16.98 0.03
CA VAL A 111 -4.10 17.85 0.15
C VAL A 111 -3.57 18.28 -1.23
N ALA A 112 -3.72 17.45 -2.26
CA ALA A 112 -3.34 17.78 -3.64
C ALA A 112 -4.37 18.70 -4.34
N LEU A 113 -5.58 18.82 -3.80
CA LEU A 113 -6.67 19.61 -4.36
C LEU A 113 -6.74 20.98 -3.69
N HIS A 114 -6.69 22.06 -4.47
CA HIS A 114 -6.84 23.44 -3.96
C HIS A 114 -8.28 23.74 -3.46
N ARG A 115 -8.42 24.74 -2.58
CA ARG A 115 -9.74 25.25 -2.16
C ARG A 115 -10.54 25.74 -3.38
N PRO A 116 -11.87 25.53 -3.42
CA PRO A 116 -12.78 25.13 -2.33
C PRO A 116 -13.08 23.61 -2.23
N MET A 117 -12.43 22.76 -3.02
CA MET A 117 -12.71 21.31 -3.02
C MET A 117 -12.33 20.63 -1.70
N THR A 118 -11.24 21.08 -1.05
CA THR A 118 -10.68 20.54 0.19
C THR A 118 -11.67 20.55 1.38
N GLU A 119 -12.53 21.57 1.50
CA GLU A 119 -13.44 21.70 2.65
C GLU A 119 -14.62 20.71 2.59
N ARG A 120 -15.15 20.45 1.39
CA ARG A 120 -16.18 19.42 1.19
C ARG A 120 -15.59 18.01 1.33
N LEU A 121 -14.29 17.88 1.05
CA LEU A 121 -13.49 16.65 1.17
C LEU A 121 -13.29 16.24 2.63
N VAL A 122 -12.77 17.14 3.48
CA VAL A 122 -12.59 16.89 4.92
C VAL A 122 -13.92 16.49 5.55
N LYS A 123 -14.99 17.24 5.29
CA LYS A 123 -16.34 16.91 5.80
C LYS A 123 -16.89 15.56 5.32
N ALA A 124 -16.52 15.10 4.13
CA ALA A 124 -16.95 13.79 3.63
C ALA A 124 -16.14 12.65 4.26
N ALA A 125 -14.83 12.82 4.42
CA ALA A 125 -13.98 11.88 5.14
C ALA A 125 -14.39 11.77 6.62
N ASP A 126 -14.64 12.90 7.29
CA ASP A 126 -15.10 12.95 8.68
C ASP A 126 -16.43 12.20 8.88
N ARG A 127 -17.37 12.31 7.92
CA ARG A 127 -18.66 11.58 7.98
C ARG A 127 -18.51 10.07 7.85
N VAL A 128 -17.48 9.61 7.13
CA VAL A 128 -17.19 8.18 6.98
C VAL A 128 -16.45 7.66 8.20
N LEU A 129 -15.47 8.42 8.70
CA LEU A 129 -14.69 8.08 9.90
C LEU A 129 -15.53 8.11 11.18
N SER A 130 -16.55 8.98 11.25
CA SER A 130 -17.50 9.07 12.37
C SER A 130 -18.62 8.02 12.32
N ALA A 131 -18.77 7.28 11.22
CA ALA A 131 -19.67 6.14 11.17
C ALA A 131 -19.12 4.99 12.06
N LYS A 132 -19.99 4.20 12.71
CA LYS A 132 -19.56 2.99 13.42
C LYS A 132 -19.00 1.98 12.42
N ILE A 133 -17.68 1.93 12.31
CA ILE A 133 -16.96 0.98 11.48
C ILE A 133 -16.80 -0.32 12.25
N ASP A 134 -17.21 -1.43 11.64
CA ASP A 134 -17.03 -2.75 12.20
C ASP A 134 -15.57 -3.22 11.98
N PRO A 135 -14.76 -3.39 13.05
CA PRO A 135 -13.36 -3.81 12.92
C PRO A 135 -13.19 -5.16 12.23
N ALA A 136 -14.16 -6.06 12.35
CA ALA A 136 -14.12 -7.36 11.68
C ALA A 136 -14.16 -7.21 10.15
N ARG A 137 -14.95 -6.25 9.64
CA ARG A 137 -15.05 -5.95 8.21
C ARG A 137 -13.78 -5.32 7.65
N VAL A 138 -13.14 -4.44 8.42
CA VAL A 138 -11.84 -3.85 8.05
C VAL A 138 -10.80 -4.95 7.89
N LYS A 139 -10.70 -5.86 8.86
CA LYS A 139 -9.77 -6.98 8.82
C LYS A 139 -10.00 -7.91 7.63
N ILE A 140 -11.26 -8.16 7.25
CA ILE A 140 -11.59 -8.95 6.04
C ILE A 140 -11.05 -8.24 4.80
N PHE A 141 -11.30 -6.93 4.66
CA PHE A 141 -10.81 -6.16 3.51
C PHE A 141 -9.29 -6.17 3.44
N GLU A 142 -8.59 -5.91 4.54
CA GLU A 142 -7.13 -5.94 4.61
C GLU A 142 -6.57 -7.31 4.21
N THR A 143 -7.21 -8.39 4.67
CA THR A 143 -6.78 -9.77 4.36
C THR A 143 -6.96 -10.09 2.88
N VAL A 144 -8.09 -9.71 2.27
CA VAL A 144 -8.34 -9.92 0.84
C VAL A 144 -7.44 -9.05 -0.03
N ALA A 145 -7.23 -7.78 0.35
CA ALA A 145 -6.32 -6.86 -0.32
C ALA A 145 -4.87 -7.37 -0.29
N ARG A 146 -4.43 -7.91 0.86
CA ARG A 146 -3.13 -8.57 0.98
C ARG A 146 -3.02 -9.78 0.05
N GLY A 147 -4.02 -10.66 0.03
CA GLY A 147 -4.04 -11.82 -0.87
C GLY A 147 -3.93 -11.45 -2.34
N TRP A 148 -4.62 -10.39 -2.76
CA TRP A 148 -4.51 -9.84 -4.12
C TRP A 148 -3.12 -9.24 -4.40
N ALA A 149 -2.58 -8.42 -3.49
CA ALA A 149 -1.31 -7.75 -3.70
C ALA A 149 -0.09 -8.70 -3.69
N GLU A 150 -0.14 -9.72 -2.83
CA GLU A 150 0.92 -10.72 -2.66
C GLU A 150 0.72 -11.96 -3.56
N GLN A 151 -0.40 -12.06 -4.27
CA GLN A 151 -0.76 -13.21 -5.11
C GLN A 151 -0.79 -14.53 -4.33
N ILE A 152 -1.29 -14.49 -3.08
CA ILE A 152 -1.41 -15.65 -2.20
C ILE A 152 -2.88 -16.04 -2.00
N PRO A 153 -3.19 -17.34 -1.82
CA PRO A 153 -4.55 -17.79 -1.58
C PRO A 153 -5.07 -17.32 -0.22
N VAL A 154 -6.36 -16.94 -0.17
CA VAL A 154 -7.04 -16.48 1.04
C VAL A 154 -8.13 -17.48 1.43
N ARG A 155 -8.15 -17.85 2.71
CA ARG A 155 -9.21 -18.68 3.27
C ARG A 155 -10.33 -17.79 3.79
N ILE A 156 -11.56 -18.03 3.33
CA ILE A 156 -12.74 -17.24 3.70
C ILE A 156 -13.88 -18.15 4.17
N ASP A 157 -14.66 -17.67 5.12
CA ASP A 157 -15.97 -18.23 5.45
C ASP A 157 -17.04 -17.43 4.72
N TYR A 158 -17.68 -18.07 3.74
CA TYR A 158 -18.71 -17.44 2.92
C TYR A 158 -20.08 -18.02 3.23
N ARG A 159 -21.02 -17.14 3.60
CA ARG A 159 -22.44 -17.49 3.76
C ARG A 159 -23.21 -17.01 2.53
N ALA A 160 -23.69 -17.97 1.73
CA ALA A 160 -24.56 -17.68 0.60
C ALA A 160 -25.91 -17.11 1.08
N LEU A 161 -26.53 -16.23 0.29
CA LEU A 161 -27.75 -15.48 0.65
C LEU A 161 -28.92 -16.37 1.15
N ARG A 162 -29.01 -17.62 0.67
CA ARG A 162 -30.08 -18.57 1.00
C ARG A 162 -29.63 -19.74 1.88
N ARG A 163 -28.42 -19.70 2.44
CA ARG A 163 -27.90 -20.75 3.34
C ARG A 163 -27.68 -20.18 4.73
N GLU A 164 -28.08 -20.93 5.74
CA GLU A 164 -27.86 -20.55 7.14
C GLU A 164 -26.39 -20.74 7.54
N GLU A 165 -25.76 -21.80 7.03
CA GLU A 165 -24.38 -22.15 7.34
C GLU A 165 -23.37 -21.46 6.41
N ALA A 166 -22.30 -20.95 7.02
CA ALA A 166 -21.12 -20.51 6.29
C ALA A 166 -20.29 -21.73 5.84
N ARG A 167 -19.73 -21.65 4.64
CA ARG A 167 -18.78 -22.65 4.14
C ARG A 167 -17.40 -22.03 4.01
N GLN A 168 -16.40 -22.82 4.34
CA GLN A 168 -15.02 -22.42 4.20
C GLN A 168 -14.56 -22.65 2.75
N HIS A 169 -13.96 -21.63 2.15
CA HIS A 169 -13.42 -21.66 0.80
C HIS A 169 -11.98 -21.17 0.78
N LEU A 170 -11.17 -21.70 -0.12
CA LEU A 170 -9.86 -21.16 -0.46
C LEU A 170 -9.97 -20.48 -1.82
N ILE A 171 -9.72 -19.16 -1.87
CA ILE A 171 -9.86 -18.35 -3.08
C ILE A 171 -8.53 -17.71 -3.48
N HIS A 172 -8.38 -17.42 -4.78
CA HIS A 172 -7.29 -16.61 -5.30
C HIS A 172 -7.88 -15.28 -5.77
N PRO A 173 -7.65 -14.16 -5.05
CA PRO A 173 -8.21 -12.88 -5.44
C PRO A 173 -7.55 -12.36 -6.72
N TYR A 174 -8.32 -12.22 -7.81
CA TYR A 174 -7.84 -11.66 -9.07
C TYR A 174 -8.34 -10.24 -9.34
N LEU A 175 -9.58 -9.93 -8.92
CA LEU A 175 -10.24 -8.63 -9.10
C LEU A 175 -11.03 -8.27 -7.84
N ILE A 176 -10.95 -7.01 -7.42
CA ILE A 176 -11.75 -6.44 -6.33
C ILE A 176 -12.44 -5.20 -6.90
N GLU A 177 -13.77 -5.19 -6.88
CA GLU A 177 -14.56 -4.06 -7.36
C GLU A 177 -15.74 -3.76 -6.42
N PRO A 178 -16.21 -2.51 -6.37
CA PRO A 178 -17.45 -2.18 -5.67
C PRO A 178 -18.63 -2.95 -6.27
N SER A 179 -19.42 -3.57 -5.39
CA SER A 179 -20.75 -4.10 -5.72
C SER A 179 -21.57 -3.06 -6.48
N ALA A 180 -22.23 -3.47 -7.57
CA ALA A 180 -23.18 -2.62 -8.31
C ALA A 180 -24.49 -2.36 -7.53
N TRP A 181 -24.63 -2.94 -6.34
CA TRP A 181 -25.83 -2.94 -5.50
C TRP A 181 -25.56 -2.30 -4.14
#